data_AF-A0A5B1B898-F1
#
_entry.id   AF-A0A5B1B898-F1
#
_cell.length_a   1.000
_cell.length_b   1.000
_cell.length_c   1.000
_cell.angle_alpha   90.00
_cell.angle_beta   90.00
_cell.angle_gamma   90.00
#
_symmetry.space_group_name_H-M   'P 1'
#
loop_
_entity.id
_entity.type
_entity.pdbx_description
1 polymer ?
#
loop_
_entity_poly.entity_id
_entity_poly.type
_entity_poly.pdbx_seq_one_letter_code
_entity_poly.pdbx_strand_id
1 'polypeptide(L)'
;MKLKLIKRILCLIMVSIVIMNFDSTTNKGTFGYDVERLQKGIDDIIILKSEESLVAVSPSFQARVFTSSTNGFNGVSRGWINWKLLDTKKHLNSFAYLGGESRFWFGPEFGEYSIFFDPGKPQQSKYMRAPKDLDSVKFKKTTQTNTSVTANGTMTITNTKGTNFHLDIDREISILNTSEINKGLGISVPKELSKVAFSAKTKIKNIGSHAWNKKSGLLSIWELGCNLTASDTKVIIPLQKDADSIISYFSPLTKERLRIKDKVAYFKGDAKHVSKIGISPQYTKNSMGSYSPSLNLLNIVTFTFEDEQLYVNSIPGNSTPYTGDVINIFNGDVNEKKEANWPFYEFESSSAAKELKVGDILQHIQTTYHFEGTTEQLNSIAKQVLGIHLDEIPTF
;
A
#
# COMPACT_ATOMS: atom_id res chain seq x y z
N MET A 1 -37.58 66.64 -16.76
CA MET A 1 -36.13 66.48 -17.06
C MET A 1 -35.73 65.02 -16.85
N LYS A 2 -34.57 64.53 -17.36
CA LYS A 2 -34.27 63.09 -17.52
C LYS A 2 -33.99 62.33 -16.21
N LEU A 3 -34.54 61.11 -16.09
CA LEU A 3 -34.01 59.89 -15.42
C LEU A 3 -34.94 58.72 -15.87
N LYS A 4 -34.54 57.54 -16.39
CA LYS A 4 -33.74 56.43 -15.80
C LYS A 4 -34.23 56.05 -14.40
N LEU A 5 -34.53 54.80 -14.03
CA LEU A 5 -34.34 53.44 -14.62
C LEU A 5 -35.54 52.56 -14.10
N ILE A 6 -35.81 51.26 -14.34
CA ILE A 6 -35.10 50.06 -14.87
C ILE A 6 -36.16 49.13 -15.54
N LYS A 7 -35.78 48.24 -16.47
CA LYS A 7 -36.60 47.06 -16.86
C LYS A 7 -36.33 45.89 -15.90
N ARG A 8 -37.37 45.30 -15.30
CA ARG A 8 -37.26 44.00 -14.61
C ARG A 8 -37.16 42.87 -15.64
N ILE A 9 -36.05 42.13 -15.64
CA ILE A 9 -35.93 40.82 -16.29
C ILE A 9 -35.94 39.77 -15.17
N LEU A 10 -36.89 38.83 -15.22
CA LEU A 10 -37.06 37.79 -14.22
C LEU A 10 -36.38 36.51 -14.70
N CYS A 11 -35.05 36.42 -14.57
CA CYS A 11 -34.34 35.17 -14.80
C CYS A 11 -34.55 34.21 -13.62
N LEU A 12 -35.54 33.32 -13.72
CA LEU A 12 -35.54 32.11 -12.91
C LEU A 12 -34.37 31.22 -13.36
N ILE A 13 -33.30 31.20 -12.57
CA ILE A 13 -32.28 30.17 -12.68
C ILE A 13 -32.86 28.90 -12.05
N MET A 14 -33.41 28.02 -12.90
CA MET A 14 -33.81 26.68 -12.49
C MET A 14 -32.52 25.89 -12.23
N VAL A 15 -32.12 25.79 -10.96
CA VAL A 15 -31.00 24.93 -10.56
C VAL A 15 -31.49 23.49 -10.62
N SER A 16 -31.34 22.87 -11.79
CA SER A 16 -31.59 21.45 -11.99
C SER A 16 -30.56 20.64 -11.22
N ILE A 17 -30.83 20.39 -9.94
CA ILE A 17 -30.08 19.42 -9.14
C ILE A 17 -30.35 18.06 -9.76
N VAL A 18 -29.41 17.57 -10.57
CA VAL A 18 -29.41 16.19 -11.07
C VAL A 18 -29.04 15.29 -9.90
N ILE A 19 -30.04 14.95 -9.08
CA ILE A 19 -29.97 13.79 -8.21
C ILE A 19 -29.89 12.58 -9.15
N MET A 20 -28.69 12.07 -9.35
CA MET A 20 -28.51 10.71 -9.87
C MET A 20 -29.06 9.77 -8.80
N ASN A 21 -30.31 9.33 -8.97
CA ASN A 21 -30.86 8.20 -8.23
C ASN A 21 -30.03 6.97 -8.61
N PHE A 22 -29.02 6.65 -7.77
CA PHE A 22 -28.31 5.38 -7.80
C PHE A 22 -29.25 4.29 -7.28
N ASP A 23 -30.18 3.90 -8.12
CA ASP A 23 -31.12 2.82 -7.86
C ASP A 23 -30.42 1.47 -8.12
N SER A 24 -29.50 1.14 -7.21
CA SER A 24 -28.71 -0.08 -7.28
C SER A 24 -28.40 -0.60 -5.88
N THR A 25 -28.94 -1.77 -5.53
CA THR A 25 -28.43 -2.58 -4.42
C THR A 25 -27.04 -3.09 -4.81
N THR A 26 -26.00 -2.34 -4.47
CA THR A 26 -24.62 -2.70 -4.83
C THR A 26 -24.22 -4.03 -4.17
N ASN A 27 -23.67 -4.95 -4.97
CA ASN A 27 -23.34 -6.28 -4.49
C ASN A 27 -22.13 -6.24 -3.53
N LYS A 28 -22.22 -6.92 -2.40
CA LYS A 28 -21.15 -6.97 -1.40
C LYS A 28 -19.84 -7.46 -2.01
N GLY A 29 -18.77 -6.67 -1.88
CA GLY A 29 -17.46 -6.94 -2.48
C GLY A 29 -17.23 -6.29 -3.85
N THR A 30 -18.21 -5.57 -4.40
CA THR A 30 -17.94 -4.61 -5.49
C THR A 30 -17.42 -3.29 -4.94
N PHE A 31 -16.67 -2.58 -5.78
CA PHE A 31 -16.14 -1.26 -5.49
C PHE A 31 -17.23 -0.26 -5.08
N GLY A 32 -18.40 -0.28 -5.73
CA GLY A 32 -19.54 0.57 -5.38
C GLY A 32 -20.05 0.35 -3.96
N TYR A 33 -20.23 -0.92 -3.56
CA TYR A 33 -20.68 -1.27 -2.20
C TYR A 33 -19.69 -0.80 -1.14
N ASP A 34 -18.39 -1.01 -1.38
CA ASP A 34 -17.35 -0.63 -0.43
C ASP A 34 -17.17 0.90 -0.37
N VAL A 35 -17.27 1.61 -1.49
CA VAL A 35 -17.26 3.10 -1.53
C VAL A 35 -18.45 3.69 -0.78
N GLU A 36 -19.67 3.20 -1.04
CA GLU A 36 -20.86 3.59 -0.31
C GLU A 36 -20.70 3.40 1.21
N ARG A 37 -20.04 2.30 1.62
CA ARG A 37 -19.83 1.99 3.02
C ARG A 37 -18.73 2.83 3.66
N LEU A 38 -17.66 3.12 2.92
CA LEU A 38 -16.61 4.05 3.35
C LEU A 38 -17.17 5.47 3.53
N GLN A 39 -17.98 5.97 2.59
CA GLN A 39 -18.60 7.30 2.64
C GLN A 39 -19.59 7.46 3.82
N LYS A 40 -20.10 6.37 4.39
CA LYS A 40 -20.93 6.38 5.61
C LYS A 40 -20.11 6.52 6.91
N GLY A 41 -18.78 6.43 6.85
CA GLY A 41 -17.87 6.58 7.99
C GLY A 41 -16.70 7.55 7.81
N ILE A 42 -16.36 7.93 6.57
CA ILE A 42 -15.23 8.79 6.22
C ILE A 42 -15.72 9.86 5.23
N ASP A 43 -15.72 11.12 5.69
CA ASP A 43 -16.36 12.24 4.99
C ASP A 43 -15.64 12.67 3.69
N ASP A 44 -14.38 12.27 3.50
CA ASP A 44 -13.50 12.77 2.43
C ASP A 44 -13.00 11.71 1.44
N ILE A 45 -13.77 10.63 1.25
CA ILE A 45 -13.52 9.63 0.20
C ILE A 45 -13.63 10.28 -1.19
N ILE A 46 -12.51 10.31 -1.91
CA ILE A 46 -12.37 10.76 -3.29
C ILE A 46 -12.20 9.53 -4.18
N ILE A 47 -12.92 9.52 -5.31
CA ILE A 47 -12.74 8.51 -6.36
C ILE A 47 -11.89 9.13 -7.46
N LEU A 48 -10.70 8.58 -7.69
CA LEU A 48 -9.87 8.88 -8.87
C LEU A 48 -10.34 7.98 -10.02
N LYS A 49 -10.42 8.50 -11.25
CA LYS A 49 -10.85 7.75 -12.45
C LYS A 49 -9.85 7.88 -13.59
N SER A 50 -9.57 6.77 -14.27
CA SER A 50 -8.77 6.68 -15.49
C SER A 50 -9.29 5.53 -16.36
N GLU A 51 -9.74 5.81 -17.59
CA GLU A 51 -10.46 4.84 -18.43
C GLU A 51 -11.65 4.24 -17.66
N GLU A 52 -11.81 2.92 -17.52
CA GLU A 52 -12.80 2.32 -16.60
C GLU A 52 -12.26 1.99 -15.19
N SER A 53 -11.00 2.29 -14.96
CA SER A 53 -10.30 2.09 -13.68
C SER A 53 -10.78 3.11 -12.64
N LEU A 54 -11.08 2.65 -11.42
CA LEU A 54 -11.41 3.49 -10.27
C LEU A 54 -10.52 3.19 -9.07
N VAL A 55 -10.20 4.21 -8.27
CA VAL A 55 -9.42 4.07 -7.02
C VAL A 55 -10.05 4.94 -5.93
N ALA A 56 -10.35 4.37 -4.77
CA ALA A 56 -10.97 5.06 -3.64
C ALA A 56 -9.92 5.49 -2.61
N VAL A 57 -9.77 6.81 -2.39
CA VAL A 57 -8.72 7.41 -1.58
C VAL A 57 -9.31 8.35 -0.53
N SER A 58 -8.83 8.31 0.72
CA SER A 58 -9.07 9.40 1.69
C SER A 58 -7.78 10.20 1.93
N PRO A 59 -7.76 11.52 1.61
CA PRO A 59 -6.71 12.43 2.04
C PRO A 59 -6.51 12.42 3.55
N SER A 60 -7.59 12.54 4.33
CA SER A 60 -7.50 12.71 5.78
C SER A 60 -6.97 11.46 6.49
N PHE A 61 -7.28 10.26 5.99
CA PHE A 61 -6.67 9.01 6.46
C PHE A 61 -5.30 8.77 5.82
N GLN A 62 -4.45 9.81 5.81
CA GLN A 62 -3.05 9.81 5.36
C GLN A 62 -2.89 9.46 3.88
N ALA A 63 -3.74 10.04 3.00
CA ALA A 63 -3.80 9.73 1.57
C ALA A 63 -3.77 8.21 1.29
N ARG A 64 -4.61 7.46 2.00
CA ARG A 64 -4.70 6.00 1.91
C ARG A 64 -5.61 5.58 0.79
N VAL A 65 -5.15 4.61 0.00
CA VAL A 65 -6.01 3.86 -0.91
C VAL A 65 -6.73 2.79 -0.10
N PHE A 66 -8.06 2.81 -0.13
CA PHE A 66 -8.87 1.79 0.51
C PHE A 66 -9.07 0.57 -0.39
N THR A 67 -9.41 0.80 -1.66
CA THR A 67 -9.65 -0.24 -2.67
C THR A 67 -9.62 0.36 -4.08
N SER A 68 -9.41 -0.48 -5.09
CA SER A 68 -9.42 -0.16 -6.50
C SER A 68 -10.34 -1.11 -7.28
N SER A 69 -10.62 -0.76 -8.53
CA SER A 69 -11.41 -1.56 -9.46
C SER A 69 -10.89 -1.42 -10.89
N THR A 70 -10.80 -2.55 -11.57
CA THR A 70 -10.52 -2.68 -13.01
C THR A 70 -11.70 -2.36 -13.91
N ASN A 71 -12.92 -2.35 -13.36
CA ASN A 71 -14.18 -2.46 -14.09
C ASN A 71 -15.29 -1.57 -13.47
N GLY A 72 -14.98 -0.29 -13.22
CA GLY A 72 -15.93 0.67 -12.68
C GLY A 72 -16.50 0.31 -11.30
N PHE A 73 -17.69 0.82 -10.97
CA PHE A 73 -18.34 0.56 -9.67
C PHE A 73 -18.81 -0.89 -9.48
N ASN A 74 -18.98 -1.64 -10.56
CA ASN A 74 -19.43 -3.04 -10.53
C ASN A 74 -18.25 -4.04 -10.43
N GLY A 75 -17.02 -3.59 -10.68
CA GLY A 75 -15.82 -4.41 -10.53
C GLY A 75 -15.54 -4.79 -9.07
N VAL A 76 -14.76 -5.85 -8.89
CA VAL A 76 -14.42 -6.43 -7.59
C VAL A 76 -13.40 -5.55 -6.86
N SER A 77 -13.67 -5.25 -5.59
CA SER A 77 -12.71 -4.58 -4.70
C SER A 77 -11.43 -5.39 -4.54
N ARG A 78 -10.28 -4.71 -4.49
CA ARG A 78 -8.95 -5.35 -4.38
C ARG A 78 -8.27 -5.11 -3.03
N GLY A 79 -8.61 -4.01 -2.32
CA GLY A 79 -8.10 -3.74 -0.98
C GLY A 79 -8.93 -4.38 0.14
N TRP A 80 -8.28 -5.00 1.13
CA TRP A 80 -8.94 -5.43 2.36
C TRP A 80 -9.10 -4.26 3.34
N ILE A 81 -10.30 -4.15 3.93
CA ILE A 81 -10.67 -3.04 4.83
C ILE A 81 -11.20 -3.62 6.15
N ASN A 82 -10.72 -3.08 7.27
CA ASN A 82 -11.17 -3.51 8.61
C ASN A 82 -12.52 -2.89 8.97
N TRP A 83 -13.58 -3.40 8.35
CA TRP A 83 -14.96 -2.94 8.50
C TRP A 83 -15.42 -2.81 9.95
N LYS A 84 -14.96 -3.69 10.85
CA LYS A 84 -15.28 -3.65 12.28
C LYS A 84 -14.84 -2.33 12.95
N LEU A 85 -13.75 -1.70 12.48
CA LEU A 85 -13.28 -0.40 13.00
C LEU A 85 -14.10 0.77 12.45
N LEU A 86 -14.65 0.65 11.24
CA LEU A 86 -15.64 1.59 10.69
C LEU A 86 -16.95 1.51 11.48
N ASP A 87 -17.52 0.31 11.58
CA ASP A 87 -18.79 0.04 12.28
C ASP A 87 -18.75 0.49 13.76
N THR A 88 -17.64 0.25 14.46
CA THR A 88 -17.46 0.64 15.88
C THR A 88 -16.89 2.05 16.08
N LYS A 89 -16.71 2.82 15.00
CA LYS A 89 -16.06 4.15 14.96
C LYS A 89 -14.61 4.22 15.52
N LYS A 90 -14.01 3.09 15.90
CA LYS A 90 -12.63 3.01 16.40
C LYS A 90 -11.58 3.42 15.37
N HIS A 91 -11.88 3.31 14.07
CA HIS A 91 -11.02 3.75 12.98
C HIS A 91 -10.50 5.19 13.13
N LEU A 92 -11.21 6.06 13.85
CA LEU A 92 -10.80 7.45 14.15
C LEU A 92 -9.49 7.56 14.95
N ASN A 93 -9.08 6.51 15.67
CA ASN A 93 -7.82 6.44 16.43
C ASN A 93 -7.23 5.01 16.34
N SER A 94 -7.24 4.43 15.13
CA SER A 94 -6.72 3.08 14.85
C SER A 94 -6.34 2.94 13.37
N PHE A 95 -5.67 3.96 12.81
CA PHE A 95 -5.33 4.04 11.38
C PHE A 95 -4.39 2.90 10.96
N ALA A 96 -3.49 2.44 11.83
CA ALA A 96 -2.59 1.33 11.56
C ALA A 96 -3.36 0.04 11.21
N TYR A 97 -4.44 -0.22 11.95
CA TYR A 97 -5.22 -1.46 11.91
C TYR A 97 -6.40 -1.44 10.92
N LEU A 98 -6.60 -0.33 10.20
CA LEU A 98 -7.74 -0.12 9.31
C LEU A 98 -7.67 -0.89 7.97
N GLY A 99 -6.47 -1.38 7.60
CA GLY A 99 -6.22 -2.00 6.30
C GLY A 99 -6.05 -0.97 5.19
N GLY A 100 -6.47 -1.32 3.98
CA GLY A 100 -6.32 -0.53 2.76
C GLY A 100 -5.23 -1.08 1.84
N GLU A 101 -5.48 -0.93 0.54
CA GLU A 101 -4.66 -1.39 -0.58
C GLU A 101 -3.32 -0.64 -0.72
N SER A 102 -3.21 0.55 -0.12
CA SER A 102 -1.94 1.28 0.02
C SER A 102 -1.98 2.28 1.18
N ARG A 103 -1.08 2.09 2.13
CA ARG A 103 -0.79 2.97 3.28
C ARG A 103 0.74 3.01 3.50
N PHE A 104 1.27 4.13 3.98
CA PHE A 104 2.65 4.16 4.50
C PHE A 104 2.66 3.96 6.00
N TRP A 105 3.68 3.25 6.47
CA TRP A 105 4.19 3.20 7.84
C TRP A 105 5.65 3.70 7.84
N PHE A 106 6.31 3.63 9.00
CA PHE A 106 7.75 3.82 9.13
C PHE A 106 8.40 2.58 9.73
N GLY A 107 9.64 2.28 9.35
CA GLY A 107 10.48 1.28 10.02
C GLY A 107 11.56 1.92 10.92
N PRO A 108 12.26 1.13 11.76
CA PRO A 108 12.13 -0.33 11.91
C PRO A 108 11.03 -0.78 12.89
N GLU A 109 10.55 -2.01 12.68
CA GLU A 109 9.54 -2.64 13.53
C GLU A 109 10.12 -3.18 14.85
N PHE A 110 11.33 -3.77 14.82
CA PHE A 110 12.07 -4.31 15.96
C PHE A 110 13.52 -3.81 15.99
N GLY A 111 14.32 -4.29 16.94
CA GLY A 111 15.75 -3.94 17.05
C GLY A 111 16.01 -2.64 17.81
N GLU A 112 17.27 -2.24 17.89
CA GLU A 112 17.75 -1.20 18.81
C GLU A 112 17.02 0.17 18.70
N TYR A 113 16.57 0.51 17.50
CA TYR A 113 15.92 1.79 17.15
C TYR A 113 14.45 1.64 16.72
N SER A 114 13.76 0.57 17.13
CA SER A 114 12.34 0.37 16.86
C SER A 114 11.48 1.57 17.27
N ILE A 115 10.44 1.86 16.49
CA ILE A 115 9.43 2.89 16.81
C ILE A 115 8.12 2.31 17.39
N PHE A 116 8.05 0.99 17.57
CA PHE A 116 6.82 0.27 17.98
C PHE A 116 6.78 -0.10 19.47
N PHE A 117 7.78 0.33 20.24
CA PHE A 117 7.87 0.10 21.69
C PHE A 117 8.31 1.39 22.39
N ASP A 118 7.70 1.70 23.53
CA ASP A 118 8.09 2.88 24.32
C ASP A 118 9.53 2.70 24.87
N PRO A 119 10.30 3.78 25.08
CA PRO A 119 11.65 3.71 25.63
C PRO A 119 11.73 2.86 26.91
N GLY A 120 12.69 1.92 26.92
CA GLY A 120 12.91 1.00 28.04
C GLY A 120 11.89 -0.14 28.18
N LYS A 121 10.92 -0.31 27.26
CA LYS A 121 10.02 -1.48 27.27
C LYS A 121 10.68 -2.70 26.59
N PRO A 122 10.44 -3.93 27.07
CA PRO A 122 10.80 -5.14 26.36
C PRO A 122 10.10 -5.23 25.00
N GLN A 123 10.80 -5.74 23.98
CA GLN A 123 10.20 -6.01 22.66
C GLN A 123 9.37 -7.30 22.70
N GLN A 124 8.18 -7.20 23.28
CA GLN A 124 7.21 -8.28 23.45
C GLN A 124 5.85 -7.80 22.96
N SER A 125 5.04 -8.66 22.32
CA SER A 125 3.76 -8.30 21.69
C SER A 125 2.83 -7.43 22.58
N LYS A 126 2.75 -7.70 23.90
CA LYS A 126 1.95 -6.91 24.86
C LYS A 126 2.40 -5.45 25.07
N TYR A 127 3.58 -5.06 24.58
CA TYR A 127 4.10 -3.69 24.59
C TYR A 127 4.22 -3.10 23.17
N MET A 128 3.91 -3.88 22.13
CA MET A 128 4.00 -3.45 20.74
C MET A 128 2.78 -2.59 20.38
N ARG A 129 3.01 -1.41 19.81
CA ARG A 129 1.96 -0.50 19.34
C ARG A 129 2.46 0.33 18.16
N ALA A 130 1.57 0.72 17.26
CA ALA A 130 1.92 1.72 16.25
C ALA A 130 2.30 3.06 16.93
N PRO A 131 3.21 3.86 16.34
CA PRO A 131 3.45 5.24 16.76
C PRO A 131 2.13 6.01 16.82
N LYS A 132 1.89 6.73 17.92
CA LYS A 132 0.62 7.44 18.17
C LYS A 132 0.19 8.32 16.99
N ASP A 133 1.12 9.08 16.44
CA ASP A 133 0.84 10.02 15.36
C ASP A 133 0.54 9.28 14.04
N LEU A 134 1.22 8.15 13.77
CA LEU A 134 0.89 7.27 12.64
C LEU A 134 -0.51 6.65 12.78
N ASP A 135 -0.96 6.36 14.00
CA ASP A 135 -2.25 5.70 14.26
C ASP A 135 -3.46 6.67 14.33
N SER A 136 -3.24 7.99 14.31
CA SER A 136 -4.30 8.99 14.54
C SER A 136 -4.18 10.36 13.85
N VAL A 137 -3.00 10.78 13.37
CA VAL A 137 -2.88 12.10 12.72
C VAL A 137 -3.55 12.07 11.35
N LYS A 138 -4.55 12.94 11.20
CA LYS A 138 -5.18 13.24 9.90
C LYS A 138 -4.32 14.18 9.07
N PHE A 139 -4.22 13.89 7.78
CA PHE A 139 -3.59 14.79 6.81
C PHE A 139 -4.60 15.80 6.24
N LYS A 140 -4.09 16.92 5.72
CA LYS A 140 -4.85 17.95 5.02
C LYS A 140 -4.66 17.78 3.51
N LYS A 141 -5.75 17.65 2.75
CA LYS A 141 -5.71 17.69 1.28
C LYS A 141 -5.09 19.02 0.80
N THR A 142 -4.07 18.95 -0.04
CA THR A 142 -3.36 20.11 -0.61
C THR A 142 -3.73 20.35 -2.07
N THR A 143 -3.79 19.28 -2.87
CA THR A 143 -4.21 19.34 -4.29
C THR A 143 -5.13 18.18 -4.65
N GLN A 144 -5.96 18.36 -5.68
CA GLN A 144 -6.80 17.31 -6.26
C GLN A 144 -6.98 17.56 -7.75
N THR A 145 -6.98 16.49 -8.54
CA THR A 145 -7.42 16.44 -9.94
C THR A 145 -8.40 15.27 -10.10
N ASN A 146 -8.78 14.93 -11.34
CA ASN A 146 -9.58 13.71 -11.61
C ASN A 146 -8.75 12.42 -11.49
N THR A 147 -7.42 12.52 -11.64
CA THR A 147 -6.48 11.40 -11.66
C THR A 147 -5.51 11.38 -10.46
N SER A 148 -5.49 12.42 -9.63
CA SER A 148 -4.56 12.48 -8.49
C SER A 148 -5.11 13.25 -7.29
N VAL A 149 -4.58 12.94 -6.11
CA VAL A 149 -4.82 13.70 -4.88
C VAL A 149 -3.56 13.72 -4.02
N THR A 150 -3.23 14.89 -3.48
CA THR A 150 -2.11 15.06 -2.54
C THR A 150 -2.64 15.49 -1.18
N ALA A 151 -2.09 14.92 -0.12
CA ALA A 151 -2.33 15.34 1.25
C ALA A 151 -1.00 15.51 1.99
N ASN A 152 -0.97 16.51 2.88
CA ASN A 152 0.18 16.86 3.70
C ASN A 152 -0.18 16.70 5.20
N GLY A 153 0.79 16.33 6.02
CA GLY A 153 0.67 16.44 7.47
C GLY A 153 2.00 16.27 8.20
N THR A 154 2.04 16.75 9.44
CA THR A 154 3.22 16.63 10.30
C THR A 154 3.05 15.53 11.34
N MET A 155 4.14 14.84 11.69
CA MET A 155 4.15 13.78 12.71
C MET A 155 5.37 13.91 13.62
N THR A 156 5.24 13.43 14.86
CA THR A 156 6.38 13.10 15.73
C THR A 156 6.44 11.59 15.93
N ILE A 157 7.55 10.99 15.51
CA ILE A 157 7.86 9.58 15.73
C ILE A 157 8.95 9.49 16.79
N THR A 158 8.78 8.64 17.80
CA THR A 158 9.78 8.40 18.85
C THR A 158 10.25 6.96 18.79
N ASN A 159 11.56 6.71 18.87
CA ASN A 159 12.10 5.35 18.95
C ASN A 159 12.42 4.88 20.38
N THR A 160 12.77 3.60 20.52
CA THR A 160 13.18 2.94 21.77
C THR A 160 14.36 3.59 22.51
N LYS A 161 15.12 4.48 21.86
CA LYS A 161 16.20 5.28 22.48
C LYS A 161 15.75 6.66 22.96
N GLY A 162 14.48 7.04 22.73
CA GLY A 162 13.96 8.38 23.02
C GLY A 162 14.30 9.44 21.97
N THR A 163 14.80 9.04 20.79
CA THR A 163 15.04 9.98 19.69
C THR A 163 13.70 10.36 19.06
N ASN A 164 13.44 11.68 18.96
CA ASN A 164 12.24 12.23 18.36
C ASN A 164 12.52 12.71 16.93
N PHE A 165 11.85 12.10 15.95
CA PHE A 165 11.85 12.49 14.56
C PHE A 165 10.62 13.37 14.29
N HIS A 166 10.83 14.67 14.17
CA HIS A 166 9.77 15.60 13.76
C HIS A 166 9.77 15.71 12.23
N LEU A 167 8.62 15.39 11.63
CA LEU A 167 8.46 15.19 10.20
C LEU A 167 7.37 16.07 9.62
N ASP A 168 7.63 16.58 8.42
CA ASP A 168 6.65 17.04 7.45
C ASP A 168 6.56 15.98 6.34
N ILE A 169 5.34 15.62 5.94
CA ILE A 169 5.05 14.47 5.08
C ILE A 169 4.11 14.91 3.97
N ASP A 170 4.56 14.82 2.72
CA ASP A 170 3.71 14.96 1.53
C ASP A 170 3.44 13.58 0.94
N ARG A 171 2.17 13.25 0.70
CA ARG A 171 1.78 12.01 0.01
C ARG A 171 0.83 12.28 -1.13
N GLU A 172 1.23 11.85 -2.32
CA GLU A 172 0.49 11.92 -3.57
C GLU A 172 0.02 10.51 -3.95
N ILE A 173 -1.28 10.33 -4.21
CA ILE A 173 -1.83 9.15 -4.88
C ILE A 173 -2.29 9.58 -6.28
N SER A 174 -1.84 8.86 -7.31
CA SER A 174 -2.16 9.12 -8.72
C SER A 174 -2.58 7.83 -9.43
N ILE A 175 -3.77 7.78 -10.02
CA ILE A 175 -4.25 6.66 -10.88
C ILE A 175 -3.69 6.84 -12.30
N LEU A 176 -3.28 5.75 -12.94
CA LEU A 176 -2.57 5.77 -14.22
C LEU A 176 -3.47 5.42 -15.41
N ASN A 177 -3.13 5.89 -16.61
CA ASN A 177 -3.73 5.46 -17.87
C ASN A 177 -2.88 4.40 -18.60
N THR A 178 -3.42 3.79 -19.66
CA THR A 178 -2.73 2.72 -20.44
C THR A 178 -1.33 3.13 -20.92
N SER A 179 -1.14 4.38 -21.33
CA SER A 179 0.17 4.87 -21.81
C SER A 179 1.20 4.95 -20.67
N GLU A 180 0.76 5.36 -19.49
CA GLU A 180 1.59 5.42 -18.27
C GLU A 180 1.92 4.02 -17.74
N ILE A 181 0.97 3.08 -17.80
CA ILE A 181 1.19 1.67 -17.44
C ILE A 181 2.20 1.01 -18.40
N ASN A 182 2.00 1.16 -19.72
CA ASN A 182 2.91 0.65 -20.74
C ASN A 182 4.34 1.20 -20.53
N LYS A 183 4.47 2.51 -20.31
CA LYS A 183 5.76 3.17 -20.05
C LYS A 183 6.40 2.74 -18.72
N GLY A 184 5.60 2.59 -17.66
CA GLY A 184 6.08 2.26 -16.32
C GLY A 184 6.55 0.82 -16.14
N LEU A 185 6.00 -0.12 -16.93
CA LEU A 185 6.37 -1.54 -16.91
C LEU A 185 7.19 -1.98 -18.13
N GLY A 186 7.35 -1.14 -19.16
CA GLY A 186 8.05 -1.49 -20.40
C GLY A 186 7.28 -2.45 -21.31
N ILE A 187 5.95 -2.50 -21.20
CA ILE A 187 5.08 -3.47 -21.86
C ILE A 187 4.13 -2.81 -22.87
N SER A 188 3.38 -3.64 -23.61
CA SER A 188 2.16 -3.23 -24.32
C SER A 188 0.96 -4.03 -23.80
N VAL A 189 0.12 -3.41 -22.97
CA VAL A 189 -1.10 -4.02 -22.44
C VAL A 189 -2.09 -4.34 -23.57
N PRO A 190 -2.62 -5.58 -23.66
CA PRO A 190 -3.67 -5.94 -24.62
C PRO A 190 -4.93 -5.08 -24.45
N LYS A 191 -5.56 -4.67 -25.56
CA LYS A 191 -6.70 -3.72 -25.57
C LYS A 191 -7.90 -4.17 -24.73
N GLU A 192 -8.15 -5.47 -24.67
CA GLU A 192 -9.29 -6.09 -23.99
C GLU A 192 -8.98 -6.46 -22.52
N LEU A 193 -7.75 -6.22 -22.05
CA LEU A 193 -7.34 -6.58 -20.70
C LEU A 193 -7.91 -5.56 -19.69
N SER A 194 -8.74 -6.05 -18.77
CA SER A 194 -9.26 -5.25 -17.65
C SER A 194 -8.11 -4.90 -16.71
N LYS A 195 -8.05 -3.65 -16.25
CA LYS A 195 -6.87 -3.15 -15.54
C LYS A 195 -7.16 -1.95 -14.64
N VAL A 196 -6.36 -1.80 -13.60
CA VAL A 196 -6.22 -0.56 -12.81
C VAL A 196 -4.79 -0.48 -12.31
N ALA A 197 -4.22 0.73 -12.26
CA ALA A 197 -2.95 0.96 -11.62
C ALA A 197 -2.92 2.31 -10.93
N PHE A 198 -2.26 2.39 -9.79
CA PHE A 198 -2.06 3.63 -9.04
C PHE A 198 -0.67 3.69 -8.44
N SER A 199 -0.12 4.90 -8.35
CA SER A 199 1.16 5.18 -7.73
C SER A 199 0.95 5.92 -6.42
N ALA A 200 1.56 5.42 -5.35
CA ALA A 200 1.66 6.05 -4.05
C ALA A 200 3.08 6.60 -3.88
N LYS A 201 3.19 7.93 -3.76
CA LYS A 201 4.44 8.67 -3.68
C LYS A 201 4.48 9.44 -2.38
N THR A 202 5.35 9.01 -1.47
CA THR A 202 5.51 9.60 -0.13
C THR A 202 6.86 10.30 -0.06
N LYS A 203 6.86 11.56 0.36
CA LYS A 203 8.06 12.30 0.78
C LYS A 203 7.99 12.54 2.27
N ILE A 204 9.14 12.46 2.94
CA ILE A 204 9.29 12.92 4.32
C ILE A 204 10.46 13.90 4.40
N LYS A 205 10.28 14.93 5.22
CA LYS A 205 11.25 16.02 5.42
C LYS A 205 11.55 16.17 6.90
N ASN A 206 12.83 16.20 7.26
CA ASN A 206 13.23 16.47 8.63
C ASN A 206 12.96 17.95 8.97
N ILE A 207 11.98 18.21 9.83
CA ILE A 207 11.64 19.54 10.35
C ILE A 207 12.00 19.71 11.83
N GLY A 208 12.75 18.75 12.40
CA GLY A 208 13.28 18.85 13.75
C GLY A 208 14.42 19.87 13.88
N SER A 209 14.90 20.05 15.10
CA SER A 209 16.02 20.94 15.43
C SER A 209 17.41 20.32 15.19
N HIS A 210 17.49 19.04 14.80
CA HIS A 210 18.73 18.27 14.70
C HIS A 210 18.76 17.38 13.45
N ALA A 211 19.96 17.09 12.95
CA ALA A 211 20.17 16.11 11.89
C ALA A 211 20.01 14.68 12.41
N TRP A 212 19.35 13.82 11.62
CA TRP A 212 19.24 12.40 11.89
C TRP A 212 20.59 11.71 11.66
N ASN A 213 20.94 10.74 12.50
CA ASN A 213 22.19 10.00 12.37
C ASN A 213 22.08 8.54 12.85
N LYS A 214 22.98 7.68 12.36
CA LYS A 214 22.98 6.23 12.65
C LYS A 214 23.01 5.88 14.14
N LYS A 215 23.56 6.74 15.01
CA LYS A 215 23.71 6.49 16.46
C LYS A 215 22.46 6.83 17.27
N SER A 216 21.60 7.70 16.76
CA SER A 216 20.28 8.00 17.35
C SER A 216 19.16 7.10 16.79
N GLY A 217 19.40 6.48 15.63
CA GLY A 217 18.42 5.77 14.83
C GLY A 217 18.05 6.52 13.56
N LEU A 218 17.64 5.80 12.53
CA LEU A 218 17.09 6.32 11.27
C LEU A 218 15.75 5.65 10.97
N LEU A 219 14.93 6.30 10.15
CA LEU A 219 13.66 5.77 9.65
C LEU A 219 13.77 5.38 8.17
N SER A 220 13.01 4.36 7.76
CA SER A 220 12.61 4.15 6.36
C SER A 220 11.14 4.54 6.19
N ILE A 221 10.76 4.98 4.99
CA ILE A 221 9.37 4.95 4.55
C ILE A 221 9.06 3.48 4.21
N TRP A 222 7.97 2.93 4.73
CA TRP A 222 7.52 1.57 4.47
C TRP A 222 6.13 1.65 3.84
N GLU A 223 6.00 1.31 2.56
CA GLU A 223 4.70 1.25 1.88
C GLU A 223 4.17 -0.19 1.92
N LEU A 224 2.88 -0.35 2.23
CA LEU A 224 2.26 -1.66 2.37
C LEU A 224 0.77 -1.65 2.01
N GLY A 225 0.29 -2.73 1.39
CA GLY A 225 -1.09 -2.84 0.90
C GLY A 225 -1.75 -4.18 1.20
N CYS A 226 -2.87 -4.17 1.92
CA CYS A 226 -3.65 -5.37 2.22
C CYS A 226 -4.41 -5.85 0.98
N ASN A 227 -3.87 -6.85 0.28
CA ASN A 227 -4.44 -7.38 -0.96
C ASN A 227 -5.43 -8.52 -0.65
N LEU A 228 -6.69 -8.40 -1.12
CA LEU A 228 -7.65 -9.50 -1.08
C LEU A 228 -7.15 -10.67 -1.93
N THR A 229 -7.46 -11.90 -1.51
CA THR A 229 -6.77 -13.10 -1.99
C THR A 229 -7.69 -14.31 -2.15
N ALA A 230 -7.26 -15.26 -2.99
CA ALA A 230 -7.84 -16.59 -3.14
C ALA A 230 -6.89 -17.68 -2.66
N SER A 231 -7.41 -18.90 -2.47
CA SER A 231 -6.67 -20.04 -1.94
C SER A 231 -5.56 -20.59 -2.84
N ASP A 232 -5.49 -20.14 -4.09
CA ASP A 232 -4.49 -20.50 -5.09
C ASP A 232 -3.51 -19.34 -5.39
N THR A 233 -3.57 -18.23 -4.65
CA THR A 233 -2.71 -17.06 -4.86
C THR A 233 -1.25 -17.38 -4.55
N LYS A 234 -0.39 -17.22 -5.56
CA LYS A 234 1.05 -17.40 -5.46
C LYS A 234 1.72 -16.05 -5.67
N VAL A 235 2.48 -15.58 -4.69
CA VAL A 235 3.37 -14.42 -4.78
C VAL A 235 4.66 -14.83 -5.48
N ILE A 236 5.20 -13.92 -6.30
CA ILE A 236 6.26 -14.13 -7.27
C ILE A 236 7.23 -12.95 -7.15
N ILE A 237 8.47 -13.20 -6.73
CA ILE A 237 9.49 -12.16 -6.56
C ILE A 237 10.71 -12.51 -7.42
N PRO A 238 10.94 -11.78 -8.54
CA PRO A 238 12.16 -11.91 -9.32
C PRO A 238 13.37 -11.44 -8.50
N LEU A 239 14.41 -12.25 -8.44
CA LEU A 239 15.64 -11.97 -7.70
C LEU A 239 16.74 -11.49 -8.64
N GLN A 240 17.64 -10.66 -8.12
CA GLN A 240 18.80 -10.15 -8.85
C GLN A 240 19.87 -11.23 -9.10
N LYS A 241 20.01 -12.16 -8.14
CA LYS A 241 20.90 -13.32 -8.17
C LYS A 241 20.23 -14.49 -7.45
N ASP A 242 20.77 -15.71 -7.60
CA ASP A 242 20.28 -16.88 -6.90
C ASP A 242 20.46 -16.74 -5.37
N ALA A 243 19.55 -17.33 -4.60
CA ALA A 243 19.53 -17.29 -3.15
C ALA A 243 19.18 -18.68 -2.60
N ASP A 244 20.02 -19.23 -1.71
CA ASP A 244 19.76 -20.53 -1.07
C ASP A 244 18.60 -20.47 -0.06
N SER A 245 18.36 -19.29 0.50
CA SER A 245 17.29 -19.02 1.47
C SER A 245 16.85 -17.56 1.43
N ILE A 246 15.68 -17.32 2.01
CA ILE A 246 15.02 -16.01 2.16
C ILE A 246 14.63 -15.86 3.63
N ILE A 247 14.68 -14.63 4.14
CA ILE A 247 14.40 -14.36 5.56
C ILE A 247 12.91 -14.65 5.82
N SER A 248 12.63 -15.42 6.87
CA SER A 248 11.26 -15.74 7.31
C SER A 248 10.98 -15.19 8.70
N TYR A 249 9.78 -14.64 8.87
CA TYR A 249 9.29 -13.96 10.06
C TYR A 249 8.02 -14.66 10.58
N PHE A 250 7.81 -14.56 11.90
CA PHE A 250 6.69 -15.14 12.67
C PHE A 250 6.66 -16.68 12.73
N SER A 251 6.46 -17.36 11.60
CA SER A 251 6.35 -18.82 11.51
C SER A 251 7.44 -19.41 10.61
N PRO A 252 8.04 -20.57 10.96
CA PRO A 252 8.95 -21.29 10.07
C PRO A 252 8.26 -21.67 8.75
N LEU A 253 8.97 -21.51 7.62
CA LEU A 253 8.44 -21.83 6.30
C LEU A 253 9.06 -23.10 5.73
N THR A 254 8.21 -23.98 5.21
CA THR A 254 8.57 -25.23 4.54
C THR A 254 8.48 -25.07 3.01
N LYS A 255 8.93 -26.10 2.27
CA LYS A 255 8.86 -26.11 0.80
C LYS A 255 7.41 -26.15 0.29
N GLU A 256 6.45 -26.52 1.13
CA GLU A 256 5.01 -26.43 0.84
C GLU A 256 4.46 -24.99 0.88
N ARG A 257 5.26 -23.99 1.31
CA ARG A 257 4.84 -22.58 1.37
C ARG A 257 5.80 -21.58 0.74
N LEU A 258 7.11 -21.85 0.72
CA LEU A 258 8.15 -21.02 0.11
C LEU A 258 9.07 -21.89 -0.77
N ARG A 259 9.30 -21.49 -2.02
CA ARG A 259 10.25 -22.15 -2.93
C ARG A 259 11.06 -21.11 -3.70
N ILE A 260 12.35 -21.35 -3.86
CA ILE A 260 13.23 -20.55 -4.72
C ILE A 260 13.63 -21.44 -5.90
N LYS A 261 13.48 -20.94 -7.13
CA LYS A 261 13.82 -21.63 -8.38
C LYS A 261 14.15 -20.58 -9.45
N ASP A 262 15.21 -20.80 -10.21
CA ASP A 262 15.61 -20.01 -11.39
C ASP A 262 15.62 -18.48 -11.15
N LYS A 263 16.26 -18.03 -10.05
CA LYS A 263 16.26 -16.62 -9.58
C LYS A 263 14.87 -16.04 -9.31
N VAL A 264 13.88 -16.84 -8.92
CA VAL A 264 12.55 -16.37 -8.50
C VAL A 264 12.15 -17.01 -7.18
N ALA A 265 11.68 -16.19 -6.25
CA ALA A 265 11.04 -16.65 -5.03
C ALA A 265 9.52 -16.75 -5.23
N TYR A 266 8.97 -17.90 -4.89
CA TYR A 266 7.54 -18.18 -4.93
C TYR A 266 7.04 -18.41 -3.51
N PHE A 267 5.92 -17.78 -3.13
CA PHE A 267 5.35 -17.85 -1.79
C PHE A 267 3.82 -17.96 -1.80
N LYS A 268 3.22 -18.80 -0.93
CA LYS A 268 1.75 -18.91 -0.81
C LYS A 268 1.16 -17.69 -0.11
N GLY A 269 0.46 -16.84 -0.87
CA GLY A 269 -0.30 -15.67 -0.39
C GLY A 269 -1.77 -15.99 -0.08
N ASP A 270 -2.05 -17.20 0.42
CA ASP A 270 -3.40 -17.79 0.54
C ASP A 270 -4.23 -17.34 1.75
N ALA A 271 -3.67 -16.50 2.63
CA ALA A 271 -4.23 -16.09 3.93
C ALA A 271 -4.67 -17.25 4.85
N LYS A 272 -3.93 -18.37 4.86
CA LYS A 272 -4.16 -19.54 5.73
C LYS A 272 -3.05 -19.82 6.74
N HIS A 273 -2.03 -18.97 6.84
CA HIS A 273 -0.86 -19.22 7.68
C HIS A 273 -0.08 -17.93 7.96
N VAL A 274 -0.20 -17.41 9.19
CA VAL A 274 0.52 -16.20 9.63
C VAL A 274 2.03 -16.38 9.44
N SER A 275 2.58 -15.68 8.47
CA SER A 275 3.99 -15.76 8.09
C SER A 275 4.36 -14.51 7.31
N LYS A 276 5.64 -14.15 7.32
CA LYS A 276 6.14 -13.04 6.50
C LYS A 276 7.53 -13.39 5.94
N ILE A 277 7.84 -12.95 4.74
CA ILE A 277 9.17 -13.11 4.13
C ILE A 277 9.87 -11.77 3.92
N GLY A 278 11.19 -11.80 3.74
CA GLY A 278 12.04 -10.63 3.53
C GLY A 278 13.15 -10.84 2.51
N ILE A 279 13.30 -9.87 1.60
CA ILE A 279 14.31 -9.84 0.56
C ILE A 279 15.28 -8.68 0.82
N SER A 280 16.49 -9.01 1.27
CA SER A 280 17.60 -8.05 1.45
C SER A 280 18.11 -7.48 0.11
N PRO A 281 18.63 -6.23 0.09
CA PRO A 281 18.93 -5.47 -1.13
C PRO A 281 19.68 -6.23 -2.22
N GLN A 282 20.69 -7.01 -1.82
CA GLN A 282 21.53 -7.81 -2.70
C GLN A 282 20.81 -8.86 -3.57
N TYR A 283 19.54 -9.17 -3.27
CA TYR A 283 18.68 -10.05 -4.05
C TYR A 283 17.50 -9.30 -4.70
N THR A 284 17.28 -8.04 -4.34
CA THR A 284 16.10 -7.26 -4.75
C THR A 284 16.20 -6.84 -6.22
N LYS A 285 15.13 -7.13 -6.97
CA LYS A 285 14.72 -6.31 -8.12
C LYS A 285 13.60 -5.38 -7.67
N ASN A 286 13.43 -4.24 -8.34
CA ASN A 286 12.41 -3.24 -7.96
C ASN A 286 10.98 -3.61 -8.43
N SER A 287 10.71 -4.90 -8.59
CA SER A 287 9.45 -5.48 -9.02
C SER A 287 9.11 -6.74 -8.22
N MET A 288 7.82 -6.95 -7.99
CA MET A 288 7.23 -8.17 -7.42
C MET A 288 5.81 -8.32 -7.96
N GLY A 289 5.20 -9.49 -7.79
CA GLY A 289 3.83 -9.71 -8.24
C GLY A 289 3.18 -10.92 -7.59
N SER A 290 1.94 -11.21 -8.00
CA SER A 290 1.23 -12.42 -7.59
C SER A 290 0.20 -12.82 -8.64
N TYR A 291 -0.06 -14.12 -8.74
CA TYR A 291 -1.03 -14.68 -9.67
C TYR A 291 -2.02 -15.59 -8.95
N SER A 292 -3.30 -15.46 -9.30
CA SER A 292 -4.38 -16.39 -8.94
C SER A 292 -5.14 -16.79 -10.20
N PRO A 293 -5.03 -18.07 -10.63
CA PRO A 293 -5.85 -18.62 -11.71
C PRO A 293 -7.35 -18.48 -11.47
N SER A 294 -7.83 -18.80 -10.26
CA SER A 294 -9.27 -18.75 -9.93
C SER A 294 -9.87 -17.35 -9.95
N LEU A 295 -9.05 -16.30 -9.79
CA LEU A 295 -9.46 -14.90 -9.93
C LEU A 295 -9.15 -14.32 -11.32
N ASN A 296 -8.50 -15.07 -12.23
CA ASN A 296 -7.95 -14.57 -13.49
C ASN A 296 -7.15 -13.27 -13.30
N LEU A 297 -6.34 -13.20 -12.23
CA LEU A 297 -5.75 -11.95 -11.72
C LEU A 297 -4.23 -12.05 -11.63
N LEU A 298 -3.52 -11.17 -12.35
CA LEU A 298 -2.10 -10.88 -12.14
C LEU A 298 -1.96 -9.51 -11.46
N ASN A 299 -1.36 -9.51 -10.28
CA ASN A 299 -0.95 -8.29 -9.59
C ASN A 299 0.54 -8.05 -9.85
N ILE A 300 0.93 -6.80 -10.07
CA ILE A 300 2.31 -6.34 -10.14
C ILE A 300 2.48 -5.17 -9.17
N VAL A 301 3.62 -5.10 -8.50
CA VAL A 301 4.05 -3.91 -7.76
C VAL A 301 5.47 -3.57 -8.18
N THR A 302 5.70 -2.32 -8.58
CA THR A 302 7.04 -1.76 -8.78
C THR A 302 7.31 -0.64 -7.79
N PHE A 303 8.58 -0.37 -7.45
CA PHE A 303 8.91 0.61 -6.43
C PHE A 303 10.27 1.30 -6.67
N THR A 304 10.57 2.32 -5.86
CA THR A 304 11.87 2.99 -5.81
C THR A 304 12.85 2.12 -5.03
N PHE A 305 13.94 1.71 -5.66
CA PHE A 305 15.02 0.94 -5.03
C PHE A 305 16.34 1.68 -5.22
N GLU A 306 17.14 1.75 -4.15
CA GLU A 306 18.49 2.29 -4.17
C GLU A 306 19.43 1.22 -3.62
N ASP A 307 20.22 0.59 -4.50
CA ASP A 307 21.18 -0.45 -4.09
C ASP A 307 22.35 0.16 -3.30
N GLU A 308 23.08 -0.70 -2.58
CA GLU A 308 24.20 -0.36 -1.69
C GLU A 308 23.85 0.63 -0.54
N GLN A 309 22.56 0.95 -0.35
CA GLN A 309 22.09 1.82 0.74
C GLN A 309 21.76 1.06 2.04
N LEU A 310 21.52 1.83 3.09
CA LEU A 310 21.10 1.37 4.42
C LEU A 310 19.62 0.98 4.40
N TYR A 311 19.27 -0.19 4.94
CA TYR A 311 17.88 -0.62 5.08
C TYR A 311 17.60 -1.00 6.54
N VAL A 312 16.55 -0.44 7.15
CA VAL A 312 16.31 -0.62 8.59
C VAL A 312 15.93 -2.06 8.92
N ASN A 313 16.57 -2.64 9.91
CA ASN A 313 16.43 -4.06 10.22
C ASN A 313 15.28 -4.30 11.22
N SER A 314 14.20 -4.88 10.74
CA SER A 314 12.98 -5.20 11.51
C SER A 314 12.98 -6.61 12.13
N ILE A 315 14.09 -7.35 12.10
CA ILE A 315 14.15 -8.68 12.73
C ILE A 315 14.25 -8.55 14.26
N PRO A 316 13.41 -9.25 15.06
CA PRO A 316 13.52 -9.27 16.52
C PRO A 316 14.92 -9.66 17.00
N GLY A 317 15.52 -8.83 17.86
CA GLY A 317 16.84 -9.08 18.45
C GLY A 317 18.05 -8.89 17.52
N ASN A 318 17.88 -8.23 16.36
CA ASN A 318 19.01 -7.99 15.45
C ASN A 318 20.11 -7.10 16.07
N SER A 319 21.37 -7.40 15.72
CA SER A 319 22.57 -6.65 16.10
C SER A 319 23.08 -5.71 14.99
N THR A 320 22.41 -5.69 13.83
CA THR A 320 22.79 -4.91 12.65
C THR A 320 21.60 -4.07 12.16
N PRO A 321 21.32 -2.91 12.80
CA PRO A 321 20.08 -2.15 12.60
C PRO A 321 19.84 -1.58 11.19
N TYR A 322 20.84 -1.68 10.30
CA TYR A 322 20.83 -1.11 8.95
C TYR A 322 21.09 -2.13 7.83
N THR A 323 20.87 -3.43 8.11
CA THR A 323 20.97 -4.54 7.13
C THR A 323 19.64 -5.29 6.97
N GLY A 324 18.53 -4.56 6.89
CA GLY A 324 17.19 -5.09 6.73
C GLY A 324 16.81 -5.42 5.29
N ASP A 325 15.50 -5.60 5.08
CA ASP A 325 14.89 -5.95 3.78
C ASP A 325 14.44 -4.72 2.98
N VAL A 326 14.30 -4.91 1.67
CA VAL A 326 13.65 -3.94 0.76
C VAL A 326 12.22 -4.36 0.47
N ILE A 327 12.01 -5.63 0.12
CA ILE A 327 10.69 -6.24 -0.08
C ILE A 327 10.36 -7.07 1.16
N ASN A 328 9.14 -6.92 1.65
CA ASN A 328 8.54 -7.93 2.51
C ASN A 328 7.17 -8.36 1.96
N ILE A 329 6.75 -9.57 2.31
CA ILE A 329 5.41 -10.08 2.01
C ILE A 329 4.85 -10.70 3.28
N PHE A 330 3.83 -10.09 3.90
CA PHE A 330 3.02 -10.71 4.94
C PHE A 330 1.95 -11.61 4.32
N ASN A 331 1.63 -12.74 4.96
CA ASN A 331 0.48 -13.59 4.68
C ASN A 331 -0.26 -13.86 5.98
N GLY A 332 -1.56 -13.55 6.05
CA GLY A 332 -2.34 -13.66 7.28
C GLY A 332 -2.93 -15.05 7.57
N ASP A 333 -3.79 -15.11 8.59
CA ASP A 333 -4.80 -16.15 8.78
C ASP A 333 -6.14 -15.53 9.25
N VAL A 334 -7.22 -16.31 9.13
CA VAL A 334 -8.48 -16.07 9.85
C VAL A 334 -8.64 -17.18 10.86
N ASN A 335 -8.67 -16.83 12.14
CA ASN A 335 -8.61 -17.78 13.24
C ASN A 335 -9.33 -17.22 14.47
N GLU A 336 -10.63 -17.51 14.57
CA GLU A 336 -11.51 -17.03 15.65
C GLU A 336 -10.95 -17.35 17.05
N LYS A 337 -10.33 -18.52 17.23
CA LYS A 337 -9.72 -18.96 18.50
C LYS A 337 -8.48 -18.15 18.91
N LYS A 338 -7.91 -17.36 18.00
CA LYS A 338 -6.80 -16.42 18.23
C LYS A 338 -7.22 -14.96 18.09
N GLU A 339 -8.51 -14.69 17.87
CA GLU A 339 -9.06 -13.39 17.42
C GLU A 339 -8.41 -12.82 16.14
N ALA A 340 -7.71 -13.64 15.35
CA ALA A 340 -7.06 -13.23 14.13
C ALA A 340 -8.05 -13.14 12.96
N ASN A 341 -7.98 -12.05 12.20
CA ASN A 341 -8.85 -11.81 11.05
C ASN A 341 -8.10 -11.02 9.97
N TRP A 342 -7.13 -11.68 9.34
CA TRP A 342 -6.31 -11.14 8.25
C TRP A 342 -6.49 -12.00 6.98
N PRO A 343 -7.66 -11.94 6.30
CA PRO A 343 -7.93 -12.68 5.06
C PRO A 343 -7.25 -12.03 3.83
N PHE A 344 -5.98 -11.68 3.97
CA PHE A 344 -5.18 -10.98 2.97
C PHE A 344 -3.71 -11.40 3.06
N TYR A 345 -2.96 -11.08 2.01
CA TYR A 345 -1.50 -10.95 2.05
C TYR A 345 -1.14 -9.49 1.78
N GLU A 346 0.11 -9.09 2.04
CA GLU A 346 0.58 -7.74 1.75
C GLU A 346 1.74 -7.75 0.76
N PHE A 347 1.69 -6.84 -0.22
CA PHE A 347 2.90 -6.36 -0.86
C PHE A 347 3.46 -5.22 -0.03
N GLU A 348 4.75 -5.31 0.33
CA GLU A 348 5.43 -4.30 1.12
C GLU A 348 6.76 -3.91 0.46
N SER A 349 7.05 -2.60 0.36
CA SER A 349 8.37 -2.11 -0.02
C SER A 349 8.87 -0.99 0.90
N SER A 350 10.13 -1.05 1.28
CA SER A 350 10.81 -0.03 2.08
C SER A 350 11.70 0.87 1.22
N SER A 351 11.81 2.14 1.60
CA SER A 351 12.88 3.02 1.15
C SER A 351 14.20 2.68 1.85
N ALA A 352 15.30 3.10 1.25
CA ALA A 352 16.55 3.27 2.00
C ALA A 352 16.36 4.24 3.19
N ALA A 353 17.14 4.07 4.24
CA ALA A 353 17.23 4.97 5.39
C ALA A 353 18.41 5.93 5.22
N LYS A 354 18.25 7.22 5.55
CA LYS A 354 19.24 8.27 5.28
C LYS A 354 19.45 9.21 6.46
N GLU A 355 20.68 9.67 6.62
CA GLU A 355 21.09 10.65 7.64
C GLU A 355 20.69 12.07 7.18
N LEU A 356 19.40 12.43 7.39
CA LEU A 356 18.81 13.69 6.94
C LEU A 356 19.18 14.88 7.85
N LYS A 357 19.78 15.94 7.27
CA LYS A 357 19.90 17.24 7.94
C LYS A 357 18.53 17.90 8.10
N VAL A 358 18.45 18.94 8.92
CA VAL A 358 17.25 19.78 8.99
C VAL A 358 16.96 20.38 7.62
N GLY A 359 15.77 20.11 7.08
CA GLY A 359 15.35 20.51 5.73
C GLY A 359 15.56 19.47 4.63
N ASP A 360 16.39 18.44 4.84
CA ASP A 360 16.61 17.37 3.85
C ASP A 360 15.36 16.47 3.70
N ILE A 361 15.22 15.85 2.52
CA ILE A 361 14.05 15.06 2.10
C ILE A 361 14.46 13.64 1.73
N LEU A 362 13.68 12.66 2.19
CA LEU A 362 13.65 11.28 1.69
C LEU A 362 12.34 11.06 0.92
N GLN A 363 12.36 10.26 -0.15
CA GLN A 363 11.18 9.94 -0.96
C GLN A 363 11.12 8.43 -1.22
N HIS A 364 9.91 7.88 -1.22
CA HIS A 364 9.59 6.56 -1.74
C HIS A 364 8.45 6.64 -2.74
N ILE A 365 8.45 5.75 -3.73
CA ILE A 365 7.34 5.57 -4.66
C ILE A 365 7.10 4.07 -4.78
N GLN A 366 5.85 3.65 -4.64
CA GLN A 366 5.36 2.32 -5.01
C GLN A 366 4.20 2.48 -6.00
N THR A 367 4.15 1.65 -7.03
CA THR A 367 3.06 1.62 -8.00
C THR A 367 2.49 0.21 -8.04
N THR A 368 1.20 0.09 -7.73
CA THR A 368 0.45 -1.17 -7.77
C THR A 368 -0.33 -1.23 -9.07
N TYR A 369 -0.36 -2.41 -9.70
CA TYR A 369 -1.09 -2.70 -10.93
C TYR A 369 -1.88 -4.00 -10.76
N HIS A 370 -3.14 -3.99 -11.15
CA HIS A 370 -4.01 -5.17 -11.21
C HIS A 370 -4.42 -5.39 -12.67
N PHE A 371 -4.26 -6.62 -13.15
CA PHE A 371 -4.60 -7.05 -14.50
C PHE A 371 -5.53 -8.27 -14.45
N GLU A 372 -6.66 -8.18 -15.14
CA GLU A 372 -7.73 -9.18 -15.17
C GLU A 372 -8.05 -9.59 -16.61
N GLY A 373 -7.89 -10.88 -16.93
CA GLY A 373 -8.11 -11.41 -18.29
C GLY A 373 -7.60 -12.84 -18.45
N THR A 374 -7.41 -13.29 -19.70
CA THR A 374 -7.04 -14.69 -19.95
C THR A 374 -5.60 -14.99 -19.55
N THR A 375 -5.32 -16.25 -19.20
CA THR A 375 -3.96 -16.71 -18.84
C THR A 375 -2.92 -16.29 -19.87
N GLU A 376 -3.23 -16.33 -21.16
CA GLU A 376 -2.33 -15.94 -22.26
C GLU A 376 -1.99 -14.45 -22.22
N GLN A 377 -3.00 -13.59 -21.98
CA GLN A 377 -2.83 -12.14 -21.84
C GLN A 377 -1.97 -11.81 -20.61
N LEU A 378 -2.28 -12.40 -19.46
CA LEU A 378 -1.56 -12.18 -18.21
C LEU A 378 -0.11 -12.71 -18.30
N ASN A 379 0.09 -13.87 -18.93
CA ASN A 379 1.39 -14.48 -19.18
C ASN A 379 2.29 -13.61 -20.07
N SER A 380 1.71 -12.85 -21.01
CA SER A 380 2.49 -11.88 -21.81
C SER A 380 3.11 -10.78 -20.93
N ILE A 381 2.43 -10.36 -19.86
CA ILE A 381 2.92 -9.36 -18.89
C ILE A 381 3.90 -10.00 -17.90
N ALA A 382 3.56 -11.18 -17.37
CA ALA A 382 4.42 -11.92 -16.42
C ALA A 382 5.81 -12.22 -17.00
N LYS A 383 5.89 -12.60 -18.28
CA LYS A 383 7.18 -12.81 -18.97
C LYS A 383 8.03 -11.55 -19.06
N GLN A 384 7.43 -10.39 -19.35
CA GLN A 384 8.14 -9.13 -19.51
C GLN A 384 8.56 -8.49 -18.17
N VAL A 385 7.70 -8.57 -17.15
CA VAL A 385 7.90 -7.85 -15.86
C VAL A 385 8.50 -8.75 -14.77
N LEU A 386 8.14 -10.03 -14.74
CA LEU A 386 8.57 -11.00 -13.72
C LEU A 386 9.56 -12.04 -14.25
N GLY A 387 9.74 -12.15 -15.58
CA GLY A 387 10.70 -13.06 -16.20
C GLY A 387 10.29 -14.55 -16.21
N ILE A 388 8.99 -14.84 -16.09
CA ILE A 388 8.45 -16.22 -15.88
C ILE A 388 7.25 -16.53 -16.79
N HIS A 389 7.02 -17.81 -17.10
CA HIS A 389 5.72 -18.30 -17.55
C HIS A 389 4.80 -18.52 -16.34
N LEU A 390 3.51 -18.18 -16.44
CA LEU A 390 2.56 -18.43 -15.34
C LEU A 390 2.39 -19.93 -15.01
N ASP A 391 2.55 -20.80 -16.02
CA ASP A 391 2.47 -22.26 -15.88
C ASP A 391 3.75 -22.89 -15.28
N GLU A 392 4.86 -22.15 -15.24
CA GLU A 392 6.11 -22.58 -14.58
C GLU A 392 6.06 -22.38 -13.06
N ILE A 393 5.06 -21.64 -12.54
CA ILE A 393 4.95 -21.32 -11.12
C ILE A 393 4.64 -22.62 -10.33
N PRO A 394 5.51 -23.04 -9.40
CA PRO A 394 5.41 -24.34 -8.73
C PRO A 394 4.03 -24.68 -8.14
N THR A 395 3.66 -25.96 -8.22
CA THR A 395 2.69 -26.57 -7.31
C THR A 395 3.36 -26.75 -5.94
N PHE A 396 2.64 -26.44 -4.85
CA PHE A 396 3.22 -26.19 -3.53
C PHE A 396 2.83 -27.21 -2.47
#